data_AF-A0A540M816-F1
#
_entry.id   AF-A0A540M816-F1
#
_cell.length_a   1.000
_cell.length_b   1.000
_cell.length_c   1.000
_cell.angle_alpha   90.00
_cell.angle_beta   90.00
_cell.angle_gamma   90.00
#
_symmetry.space_group_name_H-M   'P 1'
#
loop_
_entity.id
_entity.type
_entity.pdbx_description
1 polymer ?
#
loop_
_entity_poly.entity_id
_entity_poly.type
_entity_poly.pdbx_seq_one_letter_code
_entity_poly.pdbx_strand_id
1 'polypeptide(L)'
;MKCKSASGVLCDRRRPLKLKGKFYRTAIRSAMLYDTECWAVKHQHVHKMGVAEMRMLRGMCGHTRKDKIENEDIRGKVGVAEIEGKMRKNRFW
;
A
#
# COMPACT_ATOMS: atom_id res chain seq x y z
N MET A 1 -3.27 7.86 -18.66
CA MET A 1 -3.57 6.48 -18.21
C MET A 1 -4.95 6.42 -17.58
N LYS A 2 -5.89 5.65 -18.14
CA LYS A 2 -7.27 5.50 -17.63
C LYS A 2 -7.29 4.51 -16.44
N CYS A 3 -7.21 5.00 -15.21
CA CYS A 3 -7.27 4.18 -13.98
C CYS A 3 -8.68 3.69 -13.57
N LYS A 4 -9.67 3.70 -14.47
CA LYS A 4 -11.06 3.34 -14.11
C LYS A 4 -11.26 1.82 -13.94
N SER A 5 -10.52 0.98 -14.65
CA SER A 5 -10.73 -0.47 -14.60
C SER A 5 -10.11 -1.13 -13.37
N ALA A 6 -8.96 -0.63 -12.89
CA ALA A 6 -8.27 -1.17 -11.72
C ALA A 6 -8.94 -0.77 -10.39
N SER A 7 -9.63 0.38 -10.34
CA SER A 7 -10.33 0.81 -9.13
C SER A 7 -11.48 -0.14 -8.77
N GLY A 8 -12.17 -0.72 -9.76
CA GLY A 8 -13.21 -1.72 -9.52
C GLY A 8 -12.69 -2.97 -8.79
N VAL A 9 -11.45 -3.38 -9.04
CA VAL A 9 -10.85 -4.54 -8.35
C VAL A 9 -10.47 -4.20 -6.91
N LEU A 10 -10.02 -2.98 -6.65
CA LEU A 10 -9.52 -2.55 -5.35
C LEU A 10 -10.63 -2.02 -4.43
N CYS A 11 -11.60 -1.27 -4.98
CA CYS A 11 -12.67 -0.61 -4.23
C CYS A 11 -13.90 -1.51 -4.01
N ASP A 12 -14.10 -2.55 -4.81
CA ASP A 12 -15.22 -3.46 -4.64
C ASP A 12 -15.01 -4.36 -3.42
N ARG A 13 -15.90 -4.26 -2.43
CA ARG A 13 -15.88 -5.10 -1.22
C ARG A 13 -16.10 -6.59 -1.50
N ARG A 14 -16.71 -6.94 -2.64
CA ARG A 14 -16.97 -8.33 -3.03
C ARG A 14 -15.70 -9.06 -3.51
N ARG A 15 -14.66 -8.32 -3.88
CA ARG A 15 -13.41 -8.91 -4.38
C ARG A 15 -12.57 -9.45 -3.21
N PRO A 16 -12.03 -10.67 -3.33
CA PRO A 16 -11.27 -11.28 -2.24
C PRO A 16 -10.01 -10.49 -1.90
N LEU A 17 -9.74 -10.32 -0.61
CA LEU A 17 -8.59 -9.56 -0.09
C LEU A 17 -7.24 -10.10 -0.62
N LYS A 18 -7.12 -11.41 -0.82
CA LYS A 18 -5.93 -12.02 -1.42
C LYS A 18 -5.64 -11.51 -2.84
N LEU A 19 -6.68 -11.27 -3.65
CA LEU A 19 -6.53 -10.71 -5.00
C LEU A 19 -6.11 -9.24 -4.92
N LYS A 20 -6.72 -8.48 -4.01
CA LYS A 20 -6.36 -7.10 -3.74
C LYS A 20 -4.91 -6.95 -3.28
N GLY A 21 -4.43 -7.87 -2.43
CA GLY A 21 -3.05 -7.90 -1.96
C GLY A 21 -2.03 -8.19 -3.07
N LYS A 22 -2.34 -9.16 -3.95
CA LYS A 22 -1.52 -9.40 -5.16
C LYS A 22 -1.44 -8.16 -6.05
N PHE A 23 -2.58 -7.52 -6.29
CA PHE A 23 -2.64 -6.31 -7.11
C PHE A 23 -1.87 -5.14 -6.48
N TYR A 24 -1.99 -4.98 -5.16
CA TYR A 24 -1.21 -4.01 -4.40
C TYR A 24 0.30 -4.25 -4.56
N ARG A 25 0.75 -5.48 -4.37
CA ARG A 25 2.17 -5.84 -4.49
C ARG A 25 2.73 -5.58 -5.89
N THR A 26 1.96 -5.86 -6.94
CA THR A 26 2.45 -5.80 -8.32
C THR A 26 2.34 -4.40 -8.93
N ALA A 27 1.22 -3.71 -8.76
CA ALA A 27 0.97 -2.43 -9.44
C ALA A 27 1.22 -1.23 -8.52
N ILE A 28 0.59 -1.21 -7.34
CA ILE A 28 0.61 -0.04 -6.45
C ILE A 28 2.00 0.12 -5.81
N ARG A 29 2.54 -0.96 -5.24
CA ARG A 29 3.85 -0.94 -4.58
C ARG A 29 4.97 -0.63 -5.57
N SER A 30 4.90 -1.17 -6.77
CA SER A 30 5.89 -0.88 -7.83
C SER A 30 5.84 0.59 -8.25
N ALA A 31 4.64 1.15 -8.44
CA ALA A 31 4.49 2.57 -8.75
C ALA A 31 5.00 3.48 -7.63
N MET A 32 4.64 3.18 -6.37
CA MET A 32 5.13 3.93 -5.20
C MET A 32 6.64 3.88 -5.05
N LEU A 33 7.28 2.76 -5.40
CA LEU A 33 8.74 2.63 -5.33
C LEU A 33 9.42 3.38 -6.47
N TYR A 34 8.89 3.28 -7.69
CA TYR A 34 9.41 4.01 -8.85
C TYR A 34 9.42 5.54 -8.60
N ASP A 35 8.33 6.08 -8.03
CA ASP A 35 8.27 7.50 -7.68
C ASP A 35 9.36 7.91 -6.67
N THR A 36 9.82 6.97 -5.82
CA THR A 36 10.89 7.22 -4.85
C THR A 36 12.31 6.99 -5.38
N GLU A 37 12.47 6.33 -6.52
CA GLU A 37 13.79 6.14 -7.15
C GLU A 37 14.34 7.44 -7.75
N CYS A 38 13.45 8.36 -8.17
CA CYS A 38 13.86 9.62 -8.80
C CYS A 38 14.08 10.79 -7.81
N TRP A 39 13.79 10.65 -6.51
CA TRP A 39 13.89 11.74 -5.52
C TRP A 39 14.77 11.36 -4.32
N ALA A 40 15.46 12.34 -3.74
CA ALA A 40 16.19 12.14 -2.49
C ALA A 40 15.22 11.82 -1.32
N VAL A 41 15.07 10.54 -1.01
CA VAL A 41 14.12 10.05 0.01
C VAL A 41 14.58 10.43 1.42
N LYS A 42 14.01 11.51 1.97
CA LYS A 42 14.15 11.89 3.39
C LYS A 42 13.33 10.96 4.30
N HIS A 43 13.73 10.83 5.56
CA HIS A 43 13.01 10.01 6.55
C HIS A 43 11.52 10.41 6.70
N GLN A 44 11.22 11.70 6.64
CA GLN A 44 9.84 12.20 6.62
C GLN A 44 9.01 11.70 5.42
N HIS A 45 9.65 11.48 4.26
CA HIS A 45 8.95 10.98 3.07
C HIS A 45 8.62 9.50 3.23
N VAL A 46 9.54 8.70 3.77
CA VAL A 46 9.30 7.28 4.09
C VAL A 46 8.11 7.14 5.04
N HIS A 47 8.07 7.95 6.10
CA HIS A 47 6.96 7.93 7.04
C HIS A 47 5.63 8.33 6.38
N LYS A 48 5.61 9.40 5.56
CA LYS A 48 4.41 9.81 4.81
C LYS A 48 3.93 8.72 3.85
N MET A 49 4.85 8.00 3.19
CA MET A 49 4.52 6.87 2.32
C MET A 49 3.92 5.69 3.09
N GLY A 50 4.46 5.37 4.28
CA GLY A 50 3.87 4.37 5.16
C GLY A 50 2.44 4.72 5.60
N VAL A 51 2.19 5.99 5.94
CA VAL A 51 0.84 6.48 6.27
C VAL A 51 -0.10 6.39 5.06
N ALA A 52 0.38 6.74 3.86
CA ALA A 52 -0.39 6.63 2.62
C ALA A 52 -0.74 5.17 2.28
N GLU A 53 0.22 4.25 2.39
CA GLU A 53 0.02 2.80 2.25
C GLU A 53 -1.08 2.31 3.18
N MET A 54 -0.98 2.61 4.49
CA MET A 54 -1.97 2.15 5.46
C MET A 54 -3.36 2.73 5.22
N ARG A 55 -3.44 3.99 4.75
CA ARG A 55 -4.71 4.61 4.37
C ARG A 55 -5.36 3.90 3.18
N MET A 56 -4.56 3.51 2.17
CA MET A 56 -5.05 2.75 1.02
C MET A 56 -5.48 1.34 1.40
N LEU A 57 -4.68 0.62 2.17
CA LEU A 57 -5.01 -0.75 2.63
C LEU A 57 -6.30 -0.76 3.47
N ARG A 58 -6.47 0.20 4.39
CA ARG A 58 -7.71 0.37 5.15
C ARG A 58 -8.91 0.61 4.24
N GLY A 59 -8.80 1.53 3.28
CA GLY A 59 -9.87 1.81 2.31
C GLY A 59 -10.24 0.59 1.46
N MET A 60 -9.24 -0.18 0.99
CA MET A 60 -9.44 -1.39 0.21
C MET A 60 -10.13 -2.51 0.99
N CYS A 61 -9.86 -2.61 2.29
CA CYS A 61 -10.53 -3.56 3.19
C CYS A 61 -11.89 -3.06 3.68
N GLY A 62 -12.24 -1.79 3.42
CA GLY A 62 -13.47 -1.17 3.95
C GLY A 62 -13.40 -0.84 5.44
N HIS A 63 -12.20 -0.85 6.03
CA HIS A 63 -12.00 -0.54 7.44
C HIS A 63 -11.86 0.96 7.66
N THR A 64 -12.52 1.46 8.70
CA THR A 64 -12.45 2.85 9.13
C THR A 64 -11.59 2.99 10.39
N ARG A 65 -11.25 4.22 10.78
CA ARG A 65 -10.54 4.48 12.05
C ARG A 65 -11.34 4.03 13.28
N LYS A 66 -12.66 3.89 13.16
CA LYS A 66 -13.55 3.47 14.25
C LYS A 66 -13.38 1.99 14.61
N ASP A 67 -12.92 1.18 13.67
CA ASP A 67 -12.78 -0.27 13.88
C ASP A 67 -11.63 -0.62 14.83
N LYS A 68 -10.76 0.36 15.17
CA LYS A 68 -9.60 0.20 16.07
C LYS A 68 -8.69 -1.00 15.74
N ILE A 69 -8.74 -1.49 14.50
CA ILE A 69 -7.89 -2.59 14.02
C ILE A 69 -6.46 -2.09 13.91
N GLU A 70 -5.52 -2.89 14.40
CA GLU A 70 -4.09 -2.63 14.32
C GLU A 70 -3.57 -2.69 12.88
N ASN A 71 -2.49 -1.96 12.61
CA ASN A 71 -1.92 -1.90 11.26
C ASN A 71 -1.34 -3.26 10.81
N GLU A 72 -0.82 -4.05 11.74
CA GLU A 72 -0.27 -5.38 11.47
C GLU A 72 -1.34 -6.39 11.06
N ASP A 73 -2.50 -6.41 11.73
CA ASP A 73 -3.61 -7.29 11.37
C ASP A 73 -4.13 -7.00 9.94
N ILE A 74 -4.22 -5.73 9.56
CA ILE A 74 -4.61 -5.33 8.19
C ILE A 74 -3.57 -5.82 7.18
N ARG A 75 -2.27 -5.65 7.48
CA ARG A 75 -1.17 -6.13 6.62
C ARG A 75 -1.19 -7.66 6.49
N GLY A 76 -1.45 -8.38 7.58
CA GLY A 76 -1.58 -9.83 7.61
C GLY A 76 -2.75 -10.33 6.76
N LYS A 77 -3.93 -9.71 6.89
CA LYS A 77 -5.13 -10.06 6.10
C LYS A 77 -4.95 -9.86 4.61
N VAL A 78 -4.23 -8.82 4.20
CA VAL A 78 -3.96 -8.52 2.78
C VAL A 78 -2.73 -9.29 2.27
N GLY A 79 -1.84 -9.74 3.15
CA GLY A 79 -0.60 -10.45 2.79
C GLY A 79 0.48 -9.54 2.22
N VAL A 80 0.57 -8.30 2.74
CA VAL A 80 1.49 -7.27 2.23
C VAL A 80 2.57 -6.96 3.27
N ALA A 81 3.83 -7.03 2.84
CA ALA A 81 4.97 -6.62 3.66
C ALA A 81 5.12 -5.09 3.68
N GLU A 82 5.70 -4.55 4.75
CA GLU A 82 5.93 -3.11 4.92
C GLU A 82 6.72 -2.46 3.78
N ILE A 83 6.26 -1.29 3.31
CA ILE A 83 6.94 -0.52 2.26
C ILE A 83 8.18 0.23 2.76
N GLU A 84 8.15 0.69 4.00
CA GLU A 84 9.25 1.46 4.62
C GLU A 84 10.56 0.68 4.62
N GLY A 85 10.52 -0.62 4.98
CA GLY A 85 11.71 -1.48 4.94
C GLY A 85 12.32 -1.61 3.54
N LYS A 86 11.49 -1.64 2.49
CA LYS A 86 11.98 -1.65 1.10
C LYS A 86 12.60 -0.31 0.70
N MET A 87 11.97 0.81 1.06
CA MET A 87 12.50 2.14 0.72
C MET A 87 13.83 2.43 1.42
N ARG A 88 14.01 2.01 2.68
CA ARG A 88 15.31 2.11 3.35
C ARG A 88 16.36 1.26 2.62
N LYS A 89 16.03 0.04 2.21
CA LYS A 89 16.96 -0.85 1.51
C LYS A 89 17.40 -0.27 0.15
N ASN A 90 16.48 0.32 -0.62
CA ASN A 90 16.80 0.98 -1.89
C ASN A 90 17.71 2.20 -1.72
N ARG A 91 17.83 2.78 -0.52
CA ARG A 91 18.72 3.92 -0.22
C ARG A 91 20.17 3.48 0.09
N PHE A 92 20.39 2.20 0.36
CA PHE A 92 21.69 1.62 0.73
C PHE A 92 22.29 0.75 -0.40
N TRP A 93 21.74 0.85 -1.60
CA TRP A 93 22.34 0.32 -2.83
C TRP A 93 22.91 1.46 -3.66
#